data_AF-V4TSS5-F1
#
_entry.id   AF-V4TSS5-F1
#
_cell.length_a   1.000
_cell.length_b   1.000
_cell.length_c   1.000
_cell.angle_alpha   90.00
_cell.angle_beta   90.00
_cell.angle_gamma   90.00
#
_symmetry.space_group_name_H-M   'P 1'
#
loop_
_entity.id
_entity.type
_entity.pdbx_description
1 polymer ?
#
loop_
_entity_poly.entity_id
_entity_poly.type
_entity_poly.pdbx_seq_one_letter_code
_entity_poly.pdbx_strand_id
1 'polypeptide(L)'
;MSGLAYMHDHDRLHQSLGPSSVILNTIVEKDAAYLVPRLRDLSFSVDISFQNLEEDPGTFSEGLWRRAAAAGAFTPMEKRAFGIADDVYEAGLLLAYLAFVTFCEANVMDSLSLQRLLESTFRLDLQATREYCLADDRLLEAVKFLDLGEGAGWELLQVEIVFKVYRLSITPQILAIYVRMYFVRSAHLSLCVLLVEVDVVRLFVHHLPQKVGPSS
;
A
#
# COMPACT_ATOMS: atom_id res chain seq x y z
N MET A 1 5.17 -2.92 -5.50
CA MET A 1 5.37 -1.53 -5.98
C MET A 1 5.55 -1.40 -7.49
N SER A 2 6.46 -2.15 -8.14
CA SER A 2 6.72 -1.99 -9.59
C SER A 2 5.49 -2.14 -10.49
N GLY A 3 4.56 -3.06 -10.17
CA GLY A 3 3.31 -3.21 -10.91
C GLY A 3 2.40 -1.99 -10.81
N LEU A 4 2.32 -1.36 -9.63
CA LEU A 4 1.51 -0.16 -9.42
C LEU A 4 2.12 1.04 -10.16
N ALA A 5 3.44 1.16 -10.08
CA ALA A 5 4.19 2.17 -10.79
C ALA A 5 4.02 2.05 -12.31
N TYR A 6 4.02 0.82 -12.85
CA TYR A 6 3.70 0.55 -14.25
C TYR A 6 2.29 1.02 -14.62
N MET A 7 1.29 0.77 -13.77
CA MET A 7 -0.08 1.23 -14.03
C MET A 7 -0.14 2.76 -14.09
N HIS A 8 0.48 3.46 -13.14
CA HIS A 8 0.49 4.93 -13.09
C HIS A 8 1.20 5.57 -14.30
N ASP A 9 2.27 4.94 -14.79
CA ASP A 9 3.00 5.36 -16.00
C ASP A 9 2.16 5.19 -17.29
N HIS A 10 1.13 4.33 -17.23
CA HIS A 10 0.20 4.08 -18.32
C HIS A 10 -1.17 4.74 -18.08
N ASP A 11 -1.22 5.79 -17.26
CA ASP A 11 -2.45 6.53 -16.94
C ASP A 11 -3.57 5.64 -16.37
N ARG A 12 -3.21 4.63 -15.57
CA ARG A 12 -4.16 3.72 -14.91
C ARG A 12 -4.01 3.75 -13.41
N LEU A 13 -5.14 3.85 -12.70
CA LEU A 13 -5.22 3.58 -11.26
C LEU A 13 -5.67 2.15 -10.99
N HIS A 14 -5.35 1.61 -9.81
CA HIS A 14 -5.81 0.31 -9.33
C HIS A 14 -7.12 0.39 -8.54
N GLN A 15 -7.24 1.32 -7.57
CA GLN A 15 -8.47 1.65 -6.83
C GLN A 15 -9.10 0.52 -5.99
N SER A 16 -8.32 -0.50 -5.67
CA SER A 16 -8.79 -1.65 -4.89
C SER A 16 -7.59 -2.45 -4.35
N LEU A 17 -6.53 -1.74 -3.98
CA LEU A 17 -5.33 -2.40 -3.46
C LEU A 17 -5.62 -2.96 -2.05
N GLY A 18 -5.24 -4.21 -1.89
CA GLY A 18 -5.42 -4.96 -0.66
C GLY A 18 -4.87 -6.38 -0.79
N PRO A 19 -4.93 -7.20 0.26
CA PRO A 19 -4.30 -8.52 0.26
C PRO A 19 -4.79 -9.43 -0.87
N SER A 20 -6.09 -9.37 -1.21
CA SER A 20 -6.68 -10.14 -2.31
C SER A 20 -6.25 -9.68 -3.70
N SER A 21 -5.82 -8.42 -3.84
CA SER A 21 -5.36 -7.83 -5.11
C SER A 21 -3.95 -8.27 -5.50
N VAL A 22 -3.26 -9.04 -4.65
CA VAL A 22 -1.93 -9.58 -4.92
C VAL A 22 -2.00 -11.09 -5.08
N ILE A 23 -1.49 -11.59 -6.20
CA ILE A 23 -1.32 -13.04 -6.44
C ILE A 23 0.16 -13.40 -6.48
N LEU A 24 0.46 -14.55 -5.91
CA LEU A 24 1.80 -15.13 -5.90
C LEU A 24 1.85 -16.30 -6.88
N ASN A 25 2.96 -16.44 -7.60
CA ASN A 25 3.20 -17.57 -8.50
C ASN A 25 3.38 -18.90 -7.74
N THR A 26 3.73 -18.86 -6.47
CA THR A 26 3.89 -20.04 -5.61
C THR A 26 3.56 -19.69 -4.15
N ILE A 27 3.10 -20.68 -3.42
CA ILE A 27 2.96 -20.66 -1.95
C ILE A 27 3.91 -21.69 -1.32
N VAL A 28 4.89 -22.18 -2.07
CA VAL A 28 5.83 -23.18 -1.60
C VAL A 28 7.02 -22.47 -0.98
N GLU A 29 7.19 -22.65 0.32
CA GLU A 29 8.21 -21.98 1.13
C GLU A 29 9.63 -22.09 0.57
N LYS A 30 10.04 -23.29 0.16
CA LYS A 30 11.38 -23.54 -0.42
C LYS A 30 11.63 -22.79 -1.73
N ASP A 31 10.56 -22.34 -2.40
CA ASP A 31 10.64 -21.60 -3.67
C ASP A 31 10.54 -20.09 -3.44
N ALA A 32 10.66 -19.64 -2.18
CA ALA A 32 10.55 -18.25 -1.76
C ALA A 32 11.40 -17.27 -2.57
N ALA A 33 12.64 -17.66 -2.88
CA ALA A 33 13.57 -16.86 -3.68
C ALA A 33 13.07 -16.58 -5.12
N TYR A 34 12.08 -17.34 -5.60
CA TYR A 34 11.48 -17.20 -6.92
C TYR A 34 10.06 -16.63 -6.89
N LEU A 35 9.67 -16.01 -5.77
CA LEU A 35 8.37 -15.41 -5.62
C LEU A 35 8.24 -14.17 -6.52
N VAL A 36 7.23 -14.17 -7.38
CA VAL A 36 6.88 -13.07 -8.27
C VAL A 36 5.46 -12.61 -7.94
N PRO A 37 5.31 -11.54 -7.14
CA PRO A 37 4.00 -10.98 -6.84
C PRO A 37 3.45 -10.25 -8.07
N ARG A 38 2.16 -10.40 -8.33
CA ARG A 38 1.45 -9.71 -9.43
C ARG A 38 0.18 -9.05 -8.90
N LEU A 39 -0.14 -7.89 -9.45
CA LEU A 39 -1.42 -7.22 -9.21
C LEU A 39 -2.54 -7.89 -10.02
N ARG A 40 -3.73 -7.94 -9.45
CA ARG A 40 -4.97 -8.46 -10.05
C ARG A 40 -6.16 -7.59 -9.64
N ASP A 41 -7.37 -8.01 -10.01
CA ASP A 41 -8.62 -7.33 -9.65
C ASP A 41 -8.76 -5.92 -10.25
N LEU A 42 -8.38 -5.79 -11.53
CA LEU A 42 -8.43 -4.55 -12.30
C LEU A 42 -9.85 -4.09 -12.70
N SER A 43 -10.91 -4.71 -12.17
CA SER A 43 -12.30 -4.34 -12.46
C SER A 43 -12.66 -2.93 -11.97
N PHE A 44 -11.94 -2.42 -10.97
CA PHE A 44 -12.10 -1.06 -10.45
C PHE A 44 -11.05 -0.09 -11.01
N SER A 45 -10.22 -0.54 -11.96
CA SER A 45 -9.16 0.29 -12.51
C SER A 45 -9.73 1.48 -13.29
N VAL A 46 -9.20 2.66 -13.02
CA VAL A 46 -9.68 3.93 -13.60
C VAL A 46 -8.65 4.50 -14.56
N ASP A 47 -9.13 5.01 -15.71
CA ASP A 47 -8.33 5.77 -16.67
C ASP A 47 -8.18 7.22 -16.20
N ILE A 48 -6.93 7.68 -16.10
CA ILE A 48 -6.58 9.04 -15.67
C ILE A 48 -5.86 9.84 -16.76
N SER A 49 -6.00 9.43 -18.02
CA SER A 49 -5.59 10.24 -19.16
C SER A 49 -6.36 11.56 -19.15
N PHE A 50 -5.72 12.64 -19.58
CA PHE A 50 -6.33 13.97 -19.52
C PHE A 50 -7.65 14.05 -20.29
N GLN A 51 -7.76 13.35 -21.42
CA GLN A 51 -8.99 13.26 -22.22
C GLN A 51 -10.16 12.69 -21.40
N ASN A 52 -9.92 11.58 -20.68
CA ASN A 52 -10.95 10.93 -19.87
C ASN A 52 -11.33 11.74 -18.61
N LEU A 53 -10.46 12.60 -18.10
CA LEU A 53 -10.71 13.43 -16.92
C LEU A 53 -11.43 14.76 -17.22
N GLU A 54 -11.35 15.21 -18.48
CA GLU A 54 -12.10 16.35 -19.01
C GLU A 54 -13.54 15.98 -19.35
N GLU A 55 -13.77 14.76 -19.81
CA GLU A 55 -15.10 14.17 -19.99
C GLU A 55 -15.67 13.75 -18.63
N ASP A 56 -17.01 13.77 -18.49
CA ASP A 56 -17.67 13.40 -17.23
C ASP A 56 -17.36 11.92 -16.91
N PRO A 57 -16.54 11.63 -15.89
CA PRO A 57 -15.98 10.30 -15.71
C PRO A 57 -17.09 9.34 -15.29
N GLY A 58 -17.28 8.28 -16.07
CA GLY A 58 -18.42 7.36 -15.93
C GLY A 58 -18.68 6.81 -14.51
N THR A 59 -19.89 6.27 -14.34
CA THR A 59 -20.52 5.90 -13.05
C THR A 59 -19.69 5.05 -12.09
N PHE A 60 -18.77 4.21 -12.58
CA PHE A 60 -17.95 3.32 -11.74
C PHE A 60 -16.87 4.04 -10.93
N SER A 61 -16.54 5.29 -11.27
CA SER A 61 -15.51 6.10 -10.61
C SER A 61 -16.06 7.30 -9.82
N GLU A 62 -17.39 7.44 -9.76
CA GLU A 62 -18.07 8.56 -9.09
C GLU A 62 -17.64 8.70 -7.63
N GLY A 63 -17.47 7.58 -6.92
CA GLY A 63 -17.01 7.58 -5.53
C GLY A 63 -15.60 8.18 -5.36
N LEU A 64 -14.67 7.88 -6.28
CA LEU A 64 -13.33 8.45 -6.30
C LEU A 64 -13.40 9.96 -6.56
N TRP A 65 -14.12 10.37 -7.59
CA TRP A 65 -14.16 11.78 -8.00
C TRP A 65 -14.94 12.66 -7.02
N ARG A 66 -15.94 12.11 -6.33
CA ARG A 66 -16.58 12.80 -5.21
C ARG A 66 -15.59 13.05 -4.06
N ARG A 67 -14.72 12.09 -3.73
CA ARG A 67 -13.66 12.30 -2.73
C ARG A 67 -12.63 13.32 -3.21
N ALA A 68 -12.26 13.28 -4.49
CA ALA A 68 -11.35 14.25 -5.09
C ALA A 68 -11.91 15.67 -5.00
N ALA A 69 -13.18 15.87 -5.40
CA ALA A 69 -13.85 17.16 -5.32
C ALA A 69 -14.01 17.65 -3.87
N ALA A 70 -14.35 16.77 -2.93
CA ALA A 70 -14.41 17.10 -1.50
C ALA A 70 -13.03 17.49 -0.93
N ALA A 71 -11.95 16.96 -1.52
CA ALA A 71 -10.58 17.34 -1.24
C ALA A 71 -10.10 18.52 -2.11
N GLY A 72 -10.99 19.22 -2.84
CA GLY A 72 -10.68 20.42 -3.61
C GLY A 72 -9.96 20.18 -4.95
N ALA A 73 -9.88 18.94 -5.43
CA ALA A 73 -9.33 18.62 -6.74
C ALA A 73 -10.39 18.76 -7.84
N PHE A 74 -10.31 19.81 -8.65
CA PHE A 74 -11.32 20.14 -9.67
C PHE A 74 -10.78 20.06 -11.09
N THR A 75 -9.50 20.38 -11.29
CA THR A 75 -8.85 20.29 -12.61
C THR A 75 -8.46 18.85 -12.94
N PRO A 76 -8.33 18.48 -14.23
CA PRO A 76 -7.83 17.15 -14.63
C PRO A 76 -6.49 16.80 -13.97
N MET A 77 -5.58 17.76 -13.87
CA MET A 77 -4.28 17.56 -13.23
C MET A 77 -4.40 17.25 -11.73
N GLU A 78 -5.26 17.97 -11.01
CA GLU A 78 -5.51 17.73 -9.58
C GLU A 78 -6.22 16.39 -9.36
N LYS A 79 -7.21 16.05 -10.18
CA LYS A 79 -7.90 14.74 -10.13
C LYS A 79 -6.93 13.59 -10.36
N ARG A 80 -6.04 13.72 -11.36
CA ARG A 80 -4.98 12.74 -11.63
C ARG A 80 -4.06 12.56 -10.42
N ALA A 81 -3.57 13.67 -9.85
CA ALA A 81 -2.72 13.64 -8.66
C ALA A 81 -3.44 12.99 -7.47
N PHE A 82 -4.72 13.32 -7.27
CA PHE A 82 -5.56 12.73 -6.23
C PHE A 82 -5.73 11.22 -6.41
N GLY A 83 -5.98 10.75 -7.62
CA GLY A 83 -6.13 9.33 -7.90
C GLY A 83 -4.86 8.52 -7.60
N ILE A 84 -3.71 9.03 -8.04
CA ILE A 84 -2.40 8.44 -7.74
C ILE A 84 -2.16 8.45 -6.22
N ALA A 85 -2.56 9.52 -5.54
CA ALA A 85 -2.50 9.65 -4.09
C ALA A 85 -3.23 8.51 -3.37
N ASP A 86 -4.43 8.23 -3.83
CA ASP A 86 -5.33 7.27 -3.22
C ASP A 86 -4.79 5.84 -3.40
N ASP A 87 -4.26 5.50 -4.58
CA ASP A 87 -3.58 4.23 -4.83
C ASP A 87 -2.32 4.04 -3.97
N VAL A 88 -1.48 5.08 -3.86
CA VAL A 88 -0.26 5.03 -3.02
C VAL A 88 -0.62 4.87 -1.54
N TYR A 89 -1.69 5.53 -1.11
CA TYR A 89 -2.23 5.37 0.23
C TYR A 89 -2.68 3.92 0.51
N GLU A 90 -3.43 3.31 -0.41
CA GLU A 90 -3.85 1.91 -0.27
C GLU A 90 -2.64 0.96 -0.29
N ALA A 91 -1.59 1.27 -1.06
CA ALA A 91 -0.33 0.53 -1.03
C ALA A 91 0.34 0.58 0.36
N GLY A 92 0.31 1.73 1.02
CA GLY A 92 0.76 1.89 2.41
C GLY A 92 -0.02 1.05 3.40
N LEU A 93 -1.35 1.03 3.27
CA LEU A 93 -2.18 0.14 4.09
C LEU A 93 -1.88 -1.33 3.83
N LEU A 94 -1.61 -1.71 2.58
CA LEU A 94 -1.21 -3.08 2.23
C LEU A 94 0.14 -3.43 2.85
N LEU A 95 1.14 -2.54 2.78
CA LEU A 95 2.44 -2.76 3.42
C LEU A 95 2.30 -2.92 4.93
N ALA A 96 1.54 -2.03 5.58
CA ALA A 96 1.28 -2.12 7.00
C ALA A 96 0.57 -3.44 7.35
N TYR A 97 -0.44 -3.83 6.56
CA TYR A 97 -1.13 -5.11 6.73
C TYR A 97 -0.16 -6.28 6.66
N LEU A 98 0.72 -6.29 5.65
CA LEU A 98 1.72 -7.34 5.49
C LEU A 98 2.72 -7.39 6.63
N ALA A 99 3.09 -6.27 7.25
CA ALA A 99 3.95 -6.30 8.43
C ALA A 99 3.21 -6.82 9.66
N PHE A 100 2.07 -6.20 10.00
CA PHE A 100 1.37 -6.50 11.25
C PHE A 100 0.70 -7.88 11.25
N VAL A 101 0.02 -8.28 10.18
CA VAL A 101 -0.65 -9.60 10.15
C VAL A 101 0.37 -10.74 10.14
N THR A 102 1.56 -10.50 9.61
CA THR A 102 2.60 -11.52 9.48
C THR A 102 3.40 -11.70 10.77
N PHE A 103 3.74 -10.62 11.46
CA PHE A 103 4.64 -10.66 12.61
C PHE A 103 3.95 -10.55 13.97
N CYS A 104 2.69 -10.12 14.03
CA CYS A 104 1.95 -10.09 15.30
C CYS A 104 1.43 -11.48 15.68
N GLU A 105 1.08 -11.65 16.96
CA GLU A 105 0.37 -12.85 17.40
C GLU A 105 -0.95 -13.03 16.63
N ALA A 106 -1.31 -14.28 16.36
CA ALA A 106 -2.50 -14.61 15.58
C ALA A 106 -3.78 -14.02 16.19
N ASN A 107 -4.63 -13.44 15.34
CA ASN A 107 -5.89 -12.77 15.72
C ASN A 107 -5.74 -11.45 16.50
N VAL A 108 -4.53 -10.92 16.67
CA VAL A 108 -4.34 -9.59 17.26
C VAL A 108 -4.65 -8.48 16.26
N MET A 109 -4.25 -8.68 15.00
CA MET A 109 -4.45 -7.69 13.93
C MET A 109 -5.19 -8.29 12.74
N ASP A 110 -6.17 -7.54 12.23
CA ASP A 110 -6.82 -7.73 10.94
C ASP A 110 -6.79 -6.40 10.15
N SER A 111 -7.22 -6.42 8.89
CA SER A 111 -7.20 -5.24 8.01
C SER A 111 -8.02 -4.06 8.56
N LEU A 112 -9.20 -4.32 9.12
CA LEU A 112 -10.08 -3.27 9.66
C LEU A 112 -9.51 -2.72 10.97
N SER A 113 -8.99 -3.59 11.83
CA SER A 113 -8.36 -3.21 13.10
C SER A 113 -7.13 -2.35 12.87
N LEU A 114 -6.27 -2.73 11.92
CA LEU A 114 -5.10 -1.94 11.53
C LEU A 114 -5.49 -0.60 10.93
N GLN A 115 -6.46 -0.58 10.01
CA GLN A 115 -6.94 0.67 9.43
C GLN A 115 -7.52 1.61 10.49
N ARG A 116 -8.28 1.10 11.47
CA ARG A 116 -8.79 1.89 12.60
C ARG A 116 -7.68 2.44 13.48
N LEU A 117 -6.67 1.61 13.78
CA LEU A 117 -5.52 2.02 14.57
C LEU A 117 -4.82 3.22 13.92
N LEU A 118 -4.51 3.10 12.63
CA LEU A 118 -3.81 4.13 11.87
C LEU A 118 -4.70 5.37 11.65
N GLU A 119 -5.89 5.19 11.07
CA GLU A 119 -6.73 6.31 10.63
C GLU A 119 -7.50 6.98 11.77
N SER A 120 -8.08 6.19 12.67
CA SER A 120 -9.03 6.70 13.68
C SER A 120 -8.35 7.00 15.01
N THR A 121 -7.50 6.09 15.49
CA THR A 121 -6.86 6.23 16.81
C THR A 121 -5.71 7.23 16.75
N PHE A 122 -4.74 7.00 15.85
CA PHE A 122 -3.54 7.84 15.76
C PHE A 122 -3.59 8.89 14.66
N ARG A 123 -4.67 8.91 13.85
CA ARG A 123 -4.86 9.92 12.78
C ARG A 123 -3.65 10.04 11.87
N LEU A 124 -3.08 8.90 11.51
CA LEU A 124 -1.89 8.73 10.66
C LEU A 124 -0.59 9.25 11.28
N ASP A 125 -0.55 9.49 12.60
CA ASP A 125 0.69 9.70 13.33
C ASP A 125 1.40 8.36 13.54
N LEU A 126 2.33 8.05 12.63
CA LEU A 126 3.06 6.79 12.68
C LEU A 126 4.08 6.73 13.81
N GLN A 127 4.56 7.88 14.30
CA GLN A 127 5.45 7.88 15.46
C GLN A 127 4.68 7.48 16.72
N ALA A 128 3.51 8.08 16.95
CA ALA A 128 2.63 7.68 18.04
C ALA A 128 2.14 6.22 17.89
N THR A 129 1.86 5.79 16.66
CA THR A 129 1.51 4.39 16.36
C THR A 129 2.65 3.44 16.75
N ARG A 130 3.89 3.77 16.35
CA ARG A 130 5.09 2.98 16.67
C ARG A 130 5.29 2.86 18.17
N GLU A 131 5.19 3.96 18.91
CA GLU A 131 5.32 3.97 20.38
C GLU A 131 4.25 3.10 21.07
N TYR A 132 3.00 3.17 20.59
CA TYR A 132 1.93 2.31 21.08
C TYR A 132 2.21 0.83 20.81
N CYS A 133 2.60 0.48 19.58
CA CYS A 133 2.90 -0.90 19.21
C CYS A 133 4.14 -1.45 19.94
N LEU A 134 5.11 -0.60 20.25
CA LEU A 134 6.30 -0.98 21.01
C LEU A 134 5.99 -1.30 22.48
N ALA A 135 4.88 -0.77 23.01
CA ALA A 135 4.41 -1.04 24.37
C ALA A 135 3.54 -2.31 24.50
N ASP A 136 3.19 -2.96 23.39
CA ASP A 136 2.41 -4.21 23.36
C ASP A 136 3.27 -5.35 22.82
N ASP A 137 3.66 -6.28 23.68
CA ASP A 137 4.53 -7.41 23.34
C ASP A 137 4.02 -8.22 22.13
N ARG A 138 2.69 -8.25 21.93
CA ARG A 138 2.05 -8.99 20.83
C ARG A 138 2.26 -8.35 19.46
N LEU A 139 2.67 -7.07 19.44
CA LEU A 139 2.94 -6.27 18.24
C LEU A 139 4.44 -6.05 18.01
N LEU A 140 5.27 -6.41 18.98
CA LEU A 140 6.69 -6.04 19.02
C LEU A 140 7.50 -6.54 17.82
N GLU A 141 7.23 -7.75 17.32
CA GLU A 141 7.96 -8.29 16.17
C GLU A 141 7.66 -7.53 14.86
N ALA A 142 6.44 -7.02 14.69
CA ALA A 142 6.11 -6.16 13.55
C ALA A 142 6.86 -4.82 13.63
N VAL A 143 6.99 -4.26 14.84
CA VAL A 143 7.78 -3.04 15.07
C VAL A 143 9.26 -3.26 14.76
N LYS A 144 9.85 -4.37 15.26
CA LYS A 144 11.24 -4.75 14.96
C LYS A 144 11.50 -4.90 13.47
N PHE A 145 10.55 -5.52 12.74
CA PHE A 145 10.63 -5.64 11.29
C PHE A 145 10.63 -4.28 10.60
N LEU A 146 9.72 -3.38 10.97
CA LEU A 146 9.64 -2.03 10.40
C LEU A 146 10.82 -1.12 10.80
N ASP A 147 11.49 -1.44 11.91
CA ASP A 147 12.70 -0.77 12.39
C ASP A 147 13.98 -1.21 11.64
N LEU A 148 13.93 -2.27 10.84
CA LEU A 148 15.07 -2.69 10.02
C LEU A 148 15.55 -1.54 9.12
N GLY A 149 16.87 -1.42 8.96
CA GLY A 149 17.47 -0.33 8.20
C GLY A 149 17.19 1.06 8.80
N GLU A 150 17.33 1.20 10.13
CA GLU A 150 17.14 2.46 10.87
C GLU A 150 15.71 3.04 10.76
N GLY A 151 14.70 2.18 10.71
CA GLY A 151 13.29 2.62 10.59
C GLY A 151 12.81 2.79 9.16
N ALA A 152 13.49 2.23 8.17
CA ALA A 152 13.13 2.35 6.76
C ALA A 152 11.69 1.89 6.45
N GLY A 153 11.17 0.90 7.18
CA GLY A 153 9.79 0.45 7.04
C GLY A 153 8.79 1.52 7.49
N TRP A 154 9.05 2.17 8.63
CA TRP A 154 8.26 3.29 9.13
C TRP A 154 8.34 4.52 8.22
N GLU A 155 9.52 4.83 7.68
CA GLU A 155 9.69 5.91 6.70
C GLU A 155 8.90 5.65 5.43
N LEU A 156 8.91 4.41 4.92
CA LEU A 156 8.13 4.03 3.75
C LEU A 156 6.63 4.13 4.02
N LEU A 157 6.16 3.67 5.18
CA LEU A 157 4.77 3.83 5.59
C LEU A 157 4.41 5.31 5.74
N GLN A 158 5.29 6.15 6.29
CA GLN A 158 5.07 7.58 6.44
C GLN A 158 4.87 8.21 5.06
N VAL A 159 5.70 7.83 4.11
CA VAL A 159 5.63 8.31 2.73
C VAL A 159 4.30 7.92 2.07
N GLU A 160 3.86 6.68 2.24
CA GLU A 160 2.63 6.15 1.62
C GLU A 160 1.35 6.67 2.28
N ILE A 161 1.34 6.73 3.61
CA ILE A 161 0.16 7.01 4.41
C ILE A 161 -0.04 8.52 4.60
N VAL A 162 1.03 9.29 4.78
CA VAL A 162 0.93 10.75 5.00
C VAL A 162 0.70 11.52 3.70
N PHE A 163 0.82 10.86 2.56
CA PHE A 163 0.33 11.40 1.29
C PHE A 163 -1.17 11.77 1.35
N LYS A 164 -1.95 11.10 2.21
CA LYS A 164 -3.37 11.44 2.50
C LYS A 164 -3.56 12.76 3.24
N VAL A 165 -2.55 13.22 4.00
CA VAL A 165 -2.61 14.44 4.83
C VAL A 165 -2.26 15.69 4.02
N TYR A 166 -1.38 15.60 3.03
CA TYR A 166 -0.96 16.73 2.18
C TYR A 166 -1.85 16.96 0.94
N ARG A 167 -3.10 16.48 1.00
CA ARG A 167 -4.13 16.38 -0.07
C ARG A 167 -4.42 17.62 -0.93
N LEU A 168 -3.82 18.78 -0.67
CA LEU A 168 -4.14 20.06 -1.33
C LEU A 168 -2.97 21.00 -1.65
N SER A 169 -1.73 20.68 -1.24
CA SER A 169 -0.58 21.62 -1.37
C SER A 169 0.59 21.06 -2.16
N ILE A 170 0.44 19.90 -2.80
CA ILE A 170 1.49 19.28 -3.59
C ILE A 170 1.43 19.87 -4.99
N THR A 171 2.28 20.87 -5.24
CA THR A 171 2.53 21.34 -6.61
C THR A 171 3.04 20.17 -7.47
N PRO A 172 2.78 20.16 -8.79
CA PRO A 172 3.18 19.08 -9.69
C PRO A 172 4.68 18.72 -9.62
N GLN A 173 5.52 19.69 -9.23
CA GLN A 173 6.95 19.51 -9.03
C GLN A 173 7.27 18.62 -7.81
N ILE A 174 6.51 18.72 -6.72
CA ILE A 174 6.69 17.88 -5.53
C ILE A 174 6.21 16.46 -5.81
N LEU A 175 5.08 16.28 -6.52
CA LEU A 175 4.63 14.97 -7.00
C LEU A 175 5.66 14.33 -7.94
N ALA A 176 6.23 15.09 -8.88
CA ALA A 176 7.28 14.61 -9.76
C ALA A 176 8.58 14.26 -9.02
N ILE A 177 8.98 15.03 -7.99
CA ILE A 177 10.10 14.69 -7.10
C ILE A 177 9.79 13.43 -6.30
N TYR A 178 8.55 13.24 -5.87
CA TYR A 178 8.12 12.10 -5.06
C TYR A 178 8.05 10.81 -5.87
N VAL A 179 7.44 10.84 -7.06
CA VAL A 179 7.42 9.73 -8.02
C VAL A 179 8.86 9.39 -8.44
N ARG A 180 9.72 10.39 -8.64
CA ARG A 180 11.14 10.20 -8.97
C ARG A 180 11.96 9.70 -7.77
N MET A 181 11.65 10.10 -6.54
CA MET A 181 12.22 9.50 -5.32
C MET A 181 11.76 8.06 -5.14
N TYR A 182 10.49 7.77 -5.40
CA TYR A 182 9.92 6.41 -5.42
C TYR A 182 10.69 5.53 -6.41
N PHE A 183 10.89 5.99 -7.64
CA PHE A 183 11.58 5.21 -8.67
C PHE A 183 13.10 5.14 -8.48
N VAL A 184 13.76 6.17 -7.94
CA VAL A 184 15.22 6.22 -7.80
C VAL A 184 15.72 5.60 -6.49
N ARG A 185 14.99 5.74 -5.36
CA ARG A 185 15.37 5.06 -4.10
C ARG A 185 14.88 3.62 -4.02
N SER A 186 13.73 3.27 -4.60
CA SER A 186 13.24 1.87 -4.62
C SER A 186 14.13 0.93 -5.46
N ALA A 187 14.89 1.48 -6.41
CA ALA A 187 15.84 0.71 -7.21
C ALA A 187 17.15 0.34 -6.48
N HIS A 188 17.47 0.98 -5.34
CA HIS A 188 18.80 0.83 -4.73
C HIS A 188 18.86 0.62 -3.22
N LEU A 189 17.86 1.00 -2.42
CA LEU A 189 17.90 0.77 -0.96
C LEU A 189 16.50 0.42 -0.41
N SER A 190 16.47 -0.49 0.57
CA SER A 190 15.35 -0.87 1.44
C SER A 190 14.43 -2.04 1.05
N LEU A 191 13.90 -2.19 -0.18
CA LEU A 191 13.04 -3.37 -0.44
C LEU A 191 13.85 -4.67 -0.59
N CYS A 192 15.05 -4.60 -1.17
CA CYS A 192 15.98 -5.73 -1.22
C CYS A 192 16.60 -6.06 0.14
N VAL A 193 16.58 -5.16 1.14
CA VAL A 193 17.06 -5.49 2.49
C VAL A 193 15.94 -6.15 3.30
N LEU A 194 14.72 -5.60 3.24
CA LEU A 194 13.53 -6.16 3.91
C LEU A 194 13.07 -7.52 3.36
N LEU A 195 13.29 -7.81 2.07
CA LEU A 195 12.92 -9.09 1.43
C LEU A 195 14.05 -10.14 1.39
N VAL A 196 15.32 -9.74 1.61
CA VAL A 196 16.47 -10.67 1.58
C VAL A 196 16.94 -11.04 2.99
N GLU A 197 16.77 -10.19 4.00
CA GLU A 197 17.14 -10.53 5.38
C GLU A 197 16.03 -11.25 6.16
N VAL A 198 14.77 -11.12 5.74
CA VAL A 198 13.65 -11.82 6.37
C VAL A 198 12.96 -12.66 5.32
N ASP A 199 12.85 -13.96 5.56
CA ASP A 199 12.02 -14.92 4.82
C ASP A 199 10.52 -14.51 4.90
N VAL A 200 10.13 -13.31 4.44
CA VAL A 200 8.73 -12.82 4.44
C VAL A 200 7.84 -13.77 3.64
N VAL A 201 8.42 -14.51 2.69
CA VAL A 201 7.75 -15.54 1.92
C VAL A 201 7.45 -16.82 2.73
N ARG A 202 8.23 -17.18 3.75
CA ARG A 202 7.87 -18.25 4.71
C ARG A 202 6.54 -17.95 5.38
N LEU A 203 6.35 -16.69 5.75
CA LEU A 203 5.24 -16.27 6.58
C LEU A 203 3.95 -16.01 5.78
N PHE A 204 4.07 -15.59 4.51
CA PHE A 204 2.93 -15.42 3.60
C PHE A 204 2.17 -16.74 3.32
N VAL A 205 2.89 -17.86 3.35
CA VAL A 205 2.33 -19.21 3.10
C VAL A 205 1.46 -19.70 4.26
N HIS A 206 1.73 -19.25 5.48
CA HIS A 206 1.03 -19.73 6.67
C HIS A 206 -0.37 -19.11 6.88
N HIS A 207 -0.65 -17.96 6.26
CA HIS A 207 -1.86 -17.16 6.54
C HIS A 207 -2.78 -16.94 5.32
N LEU A 208 -2.46 -17.51 4.15
CA LEU A 208 -3.44 -17.63 3.07
C LEU A 208 -4.48 -18.70 3.45
N PRO A 209 -5.78 -18.48 3.19
CA PRO A 209 -6.81 -19.46 3.51
C PRO A 209 -6.48 -20.78 2.80
N GLN A 210 -6.16 -21.80 3.59
CA GLN A 210 -5.97 -23.15 3.06
C GLN A 210 -7.30 -23.56 2.42
N LYS A 211 -7.30 -23.79 1.10
CA LYS A 211 -8.40 -24.48 0.46
C LYS A 211 -8.54 -25.83 1.14
N VAL A 212 -9.60 -25.99 1.93
CA VAL A 212 -10.08 -27.30 2.36
C VAL A 212 -10.32 -28.08 1.07
N GLY A 213 -9.45 -29.05 0.80
CA GLY A 213 -9.65 -29.98 -0.31
C GLY A 213 -11.00 -30.69 -0.15
N PRO A 214 -11.66 -31.07 -1.25
CA PRO A 214 -12.91 -31.79 -1.15
C PRO A 214 -12.67 -33.11 -0.40
N SER A 215 -13.37 -33.27 0.72
CA SER A 215 -13.51 -34.54 1.41
C SER A 215 -14.42 -35.44 0.59
N SER A 216 -13.87 -36.22 -0.35
CA SER A 216 -14.31 -37.57 -0.77
C SER A 216 -13.43 -38.11 -1.89
#